data_AF-A0A2K9H9V2-F1
#
_entry.id   AF-A0A2K9H9V2-F1
#
_cell.length_a   1.000
_cell.length_b   1.000
_cell.length_c   1.000
_cell.angle_alpha   90.00
_cell.angle_beta   90.00
_cell.angle_gamma   90.00
#
_symmetry.space_group_name_H-M   'P 1'
#
loop_
_entity.id
_entity.type
_entity.pdbx_description
1 polymer ?
#
loop_
_entity_poly.entity_id
_entity_poly.type
_entity_poly.pdbx_seq_one_letter_code
_entity_poly.pdbx_strand_id
1 'polypeptide(L)'
;MPRTAKKGFTYYGFDTDHFYDPKVKRLKNKFGMEGWAVFHFIVNEIHRVEGYYMIMDSDGLFDVSDYSRMDEQRIAGIVDYCAELGLFDKGLWRSRQVLTSEEIQNRYMGICKSIHRKPSIADDYLLLNAAAPAVTSSPQVAAPCPATHTAPVAEPARSGEKEKDTELMQAIADFKRRLQEPESAAGVVREESGIIRENRPQNKRKENISSPNPSGESGYTPEREEERNSLSGKLQYLGVDSNIIQWVRLLKSRYPDFPIEKAISDMEQSNFQLTKENYLYPLIKNYIAKYNAEHGTEERARQQEEILRTRRKTLELLGVPVKDQQEILQLASVAPLVLDTALKETWGNKKIKSPTMFLLSRMRRAVPA
;
A
#
# COMPACT_ATOMS: atom_id res chain seq x y z
N MET A 1 -26.56 -24.72 -22.61
CA MET A 1 -25.18 -25.03 -23.07
C MET A 1 -24.38 -25.56 -21.88
N PRO A 2 -23.53 -26.60 -22.04
CA PRO A 2 -22.65 -27.05 -20.97
C PRO A 2 -21.71 -25.89 -20.61
N ARG A 3 -21.61 -25.55 -19.31
CA ARG A 3 -20.59 -24.58 -18.86
C ARG A 3 -19.23 -25.22 -19.12
N THR A 4 -18.45 -24.65 -20.05
CA THR A 4 -17.02 -24.93 -20.12
C THR A 4 -16.43 -24.68 -18.73
N ALA A 5 -15.76 -25.69 -18.18
CA ALA A 5 -15.11 -25.55 -16.88
C ALA A 5 -14.11 -24.38 -16.96
N LYS A 6 -14.19 -23.43 -16.03
CA LYS A 6 -13.25 -22.31 -15.99
C LYS A 6 -11.83 -22.86 -15.83
N LYS A 7 -10.91 -22.39 -16.68
CA LYS A 7 -9.52 -22.88 -16.69
C LYS A 7 -8.74 -22.42 -15.45
N GLY A 8 -8.88 -21.16 -15.04
CA GLY A 8 -8.27 -20.67 -13.81
C GLY A 8 -9.15 -20.87 -12.56
N PHE A 9 -8.78 -20.18 -11.49
CA PHE A 9 -9.36 -20.31 -10.17
C PHE A 9 -9.99 -19.01 -9.68
N THR A 10 -11.04 -19.12 -8.87
CA THR A 10 -11.65 -17.95 -8.21
C THR A 10 -10.91 -17.53 -6.94
N TYR A 11 -10.03 -18.39 -6.43
CA TYR A 11 -9.17 -18.12 -5.28
C TYR A 11 -7.91 -18.99 -5.37
N TYR A 12 -6.79 -18.51 -4.81
CA TYR A 12 -5.58 -19.31 -4.59
C TYR A 12 -4.95 -18.92 -3.24
N GLY A 13 -4.16 -19.83 -2.65
CA GLY A 13 -3.44 -19.57 -1.42
C GLY A 13 -2.21 -18.68 -1.67
N PHE A 14 -2.00 -17.69 -0.80
CA PHE A 14 -0.86 -16.78 -0.90
C PHE A 14 0.00 -16.88 0.37
N ASP A 15 1.30 -17.09 0.18
CA ASP A 15 2.23 -17.43 1.25
C ASP A 15 2.51 -16.21 2.13
N THR A 16 2.38 -16.33 3.45
CA THR A 16 2.50 -15.19 4.38
C THR A 16 3.94 -14.67 4.54
N ASP A 17 4.92 -15.47 4.16
CA ASP A 17 6.35 -15.15 4.23
C ASP A 17 6.91 -14.56 2.93
N HIS A 18 6.07 -14.31 1.91
CA HIS A 18 6.49 -13.79 0.61
C HIS A 18 7.27 -12.45 0.69
N PHE A 19 7.08 -11.65 1.74
CA PHE A 19 7.84 -10.42 1.96
C PHE A 19 9.31 -10.68 2.33
N TYR A 20 9.64 -11.90 2.76
CA TYR A 20 10.99 -12.31 3.13
C TYR A 20 11.80 -12.86 1.95
N ASP A 21 11.15 -13.22 0.84
CA ASP A 21 11.80 -13.70 -0.38
C ASP A 21 12.84 -12.67 -0.88
N PRO A 22 14.13 -13.06 -1.01
CA PRO A 22 15.17 -12.21 -1.56
C PRO A 22 14.84 -11.60 -2.93
N LYS A 23 14.13 -12.31 -3.82
CA LYS A 23 13.70 -11.81 -5.13
C LYS A 23 12.69 -10.68 -4.96
N VAL A 24 11.66 -10.90 -4.14
CA VAL A 24 10.65 -9.88 -3.82
C VAL A 24 11.27 -8.64 -3.15
N LYS A 25 12.24 -8.83 -2.24
CA LYS A 25 12.98 -7.72 -1.64
C LYS A 25 13.76 -6.91 -2.67
N ARG A 26 14.46 -7.57 -3.61
CA ARG A 26 15.18 -6.89 -4.70
C ARG A 26 14.23 -6.12 -5.63
N LEU A 27 13.09 -6.72 -5.98
CA LEU A 27 12.03 -6.06 -6.76
C LEU A 27 11.55 -4.78 -6.07
N LYS A 28 11.23 -4.87 -4.77
CA LYS A 28 10.80 -3.73 -3.96
C LYS A 28 11.88 -2.65 -3.83
N ASN A 29 13.15 -3.04 -3.72
CA ASN A 29 14.25 -2.06 -3.63
C ASN A 29 14.41 -1.25 -4.92
N LYS A 30 14.14 -1.85 -6.09
CA LYS A 30 14.29 -1.17 -7.40
C LYS A 30 13.04 -0.40 -7.84
N PHE A 31 11.86 -0.98 -7.61
CA PHE A 31 10.57 -0.47 -8.12
C PHE A 31 9.56 -0.11 -7.02
N GLY A 32 9.96 -0.11 -5.75
CA GLY A 32 9.07 0.19 -4.63
C GLY A 32 7.94 -0.83 -4.47
N MET A 33 6.87 -0.39 -3.80
CA MET A 33 5.65 -1.21 -3.65
C MET A 33 4.88 -1.39 -4.96
N GLU A 34 5.09 -0.49 -5.93
CA GLU A 34 4.51 -0.55 -7.26
C GLU A 34 4.96 -1.80 -8.01
N GLY A 35 6.28 -2.08 -8.06
CA GLY A 35 6.80 -3.27 -8.70
C GLY A 35 6.25 -4.56 -8.07
N TRP A 36 6.13 -4.58 -6.73
CA TRP A 36 5.51 -5.70 -6.03
C TRP A 36 4.03 -5.87 -6.38
N ALA A 37 3.27 -4.77 -6.42
CA ALA A 37 1.84 -4.79 -6.75
C ALA A 37 1.60 -5.27 -8.19
N VAL A 38 2.39 -4.80 -9.16
CA VAL A 38 2.33 -5.25 -10.56
C VAL A 38 2.65 -6.73 -10.68
N PHE A 39 3.76 -7.19 -10.07
CA PHE A 39 4.10 -8.61 -10.06
C PHE A 39 2.97 -9.46 -9.47
N HIS A 40 2.43 -9.06 -8.33
CA HIS A 40 1.37 -9.81 -7.68
C HIS A 40 0.06 -9.79 -8.47
N PHE A 41 -0.27 -8.67 -9.12
CA PHE A 41 -1.42 -8.59 -10.01
C PHE A 41 -1.30 -9.56 -11.19
N ILE A 42 -0.13 -9.61 -11.84
CA ILE A 42 0.15 -10.56 -12.94
C ILE A 42 0.00 -11.99 -12.44
N VAL A 43 0.58 -12.33 -11.28
CA VAL A 43 0.44 -13.68 -10.70
C VAL A 43 -1.03 -14.00 -10.42
N ASN A 44 -1.82 -13.04 -9.93
CA ASN A 44 -3.25 -13.22 -9.75
C ASN A 44 -3.96 -13.51 -11.08
N GLU A 45 -3.68 -12.74 -12.14
CA GLU A 45 -4.27 -12.95 -13.46
C GLU A 45 -3.91 -14.30 -14.08
N ILE A 46 -2.65 -14.72 -13.93
CA ILE A 46 -2.20 -16.07 -14.31
C ILE A 46 -3.10 -17.12 -13.67
N HIS A 47 -3.28 -17.09 -12.35
CA HIS A 47 -4.10 -18.09 -11.65
C HIS A 47 -5.60 -17.95 -11.96
N ARG A 48 -6.10 -16.73 -12.23
CA ARG A 48 -7.50 -16.44 -12.53
C ARG A 48 -7.95 -16.95 -13.91
N VAL A 49 -7.10 -16.82 -14.92
CA VAL A 49 -7.46 -17.08 -16.31
C VAL A 49 -7.05 -18.48 -16.77
N GLU A 50 -5.75 -18.76 -16.89
CA GLU A 50 -5.22 -20.04 -17.42
C GLU A 50 -4.73 -20.99 -16.31
N GLY A 51 -4.44 -20.47 -15.13
CA GLY A 51 -4.00 -21.21 -13.96
C GLY A 51 -2.48 -21.24 -13.78
N TYR A 52 -1.69 -21.21 -14.85
CA TYR A 52 -0.24 -21.46 -14.80
C TYR A 52 0.64 -20.58 -15.69
N TYR A 53 0.06 -19.80 -16.60
CA TYR A 53 0.78 -18.84 -17.44
C TYR A 53 -0.12 -17.67 -17.84
N MET A 54 0.48 -16.62 -18.40
CA MET A 54 -0.21 -15.54 -19.09
C MET A 54 0.62 -15.13 -20.31
N ILE A 55 -0.04 -14.77 -21.41
CA ILE A 55 0.60 -14.11 -22.55
C ILE A 55 0.55 -12.60 -22.26
N MET A 56 1.70 -11.96 -22.36
CA MET A 56 1.86 -10.52 -22.12
C MET A 56 2.15 -9.85 -23.46
N ASP A 57 1.12 -9.84 -24.30
CA ASP A 57 1.06 -9.10 -25.56
C ASP A 57 0.60 -7.65 -25.32
N SER A 58 0.27 -6.90 -26.38
CA SER A 58 -0.20 -5.52 -26.27
C SER A 58 -1.44 -5.39 -25.38
N ASP A 59 -2.35 -6.36 -25.48
CA ASP A 59 -3.63 -6.32 -24.78
C ASP A 59 -3.42 -6.65 -23.30
N GLY A 60 -2.59 -7.67 -22.99
CA GLY A 60 -2.19 -7.97 -21.62
C GLY A 60 -1.43 -6.83 -20.96
N LEU A 61 -0.57 -6.13 -21.70
CA LEU A 61 0.18 -4.97 -21.19
C LEU A 61 -0.76 -3.78 -20.93
N PHE A 62 -1.72 -3.54 -21.83
CA PHE A 62 -2.77 -2.53 -21.67
C PHE A 62 -3.63 -2.82 -20.43
N ASP A 63 -4.06 -4.07 -20.22
CA ASP A 63 -4.88 -4.48 -19.08
C ASP A 63 -4.15 -4.23 -17.75
N VAL A 64 -2.85 -4.58 -17.69
CA VAL A 64 -2.02 -4.30 -16.50
C VAL A 64 -1.82 -2.80 -16.32
N SER A 65 -1.66 -2.04 -17.41
CA SER A 65 -1.54 -0.59 -17.39
C SER A 65 -2.79 0.10 -16.86
N ASP A 66 -3.97 -0.24 -17.37
CA ASP A 66 -5.24 0.36 -16.92
C ASP A 66 -5.51 0.04 -15.44
N TYR A 67 -5.26 -1.21 -15.03
CA TYR A 67 -5.45 -1.62 -13.64
C TYR A 67 -4.49 -0.92 -12.68
N SER A 68 -3.20 -0.91 -13.00
CA SER A 68 -2.16 -0.36 -12.13
C SER A 68 -2.02 1.17 -12.24
N ARG A 69 -2.70 1.80 -13.21
CA ARG A 69 -2.56 3.23 -13.55
C ARG A 69 -1.10 3.61 -13.79
N MET A 70 -0.36 2.72 -14.46
CA MET A 70 1.07 2.85 -14.71
C MET A 70 1.35 2.75 -16.20
N ASP A 71 2.35 3.48 -16.68
CA ASP A 71 2.72 3.42 -18.09
C ASP A 71 3.27 2.05 -18.50
N GLU A 72 2.97 1.66 -19.74
CA GLU A 72 3.36 0.36 -20.29
C GLU A 72 4.89 0.16 -20.31
N GLN A 73 5.67 1.22 -20.49
CA GLN A 73 7.14 1.13 -20.49
C GLN A 73 7.68 0.78 -19.10
N ARG A 74 7.11 1.37 -18.06
CA ARG A 74 7.43 1.08 -16.66
C ARG A 74 7.03 -0.34 -16.29
N ILE A 75 5.84 -0.78 -16.71
CA ILE A 75 5.39 -2.16 -16.51
C ILE A 75 6.32 -3.14 -17.22
N ALA A 76 6.69 -2.87 -18.47
CA ALA A 76 7.66 -3.68 -19.21
C ALA A 76 9.00 -3.75 -18.47
N GLY A 77 9.48 -2.63 -17.91
CA GLY A 77 10.69 -2.60 -17.08
C GLY A 77 10.59 -3.41 -15.78
N ILE A 78 9.41 -3.44 -15.16
CA ILE A 78 9.14 -4.27 -13.98
C ILE A 78 9.13 -5.76 -14.36
N VAL A 79 8.45 -6.12 -15.44
CA VAL A 79 8.36 -7.51 -15.93
C VAL A 79 9.73 -8.02 -16.35
N ASP A 80 10.51 -7.22 -17.07
CA ASP A 80 11.90 -7.51 -17.42
C ASP A 80 12.74 -7.81 -16.18
N TYR A 81 12.61 -7.00 -15.14
CA TYR A 81 13.34 -7.22 -13.89
C TYR A 81 12.85 -8.44 -13.12
N CYS A 82 11.54 -8.74 -13.15
CA CYS A 82 11.01 -9.97 -12.58
C CYS A 82 11.60 -11.20 -13.29
N ALA A 83 11.76 -11.15 -14.61
CA ALA A 83 12.44 -12.20 -15.37
C ALA A 83 13.94 -12.30 -15.02
N GLU A 84 14.64 -11.18 -14.80
CA GLU A 84 16.04 -11.17 -14.34
C GLU A 84 16.21 -11.78 -12.94
N LEU A 85 15.24 -11.56 -12.05
CA LEU A 85 15.23 -12.14 -10.70
C LEU A 85 14.80 -13.61 -10.68
N GLY A 86 14.32 -14.16 -11.80
CA GLY A 86 13.76 -15.50 -11.88
C GLY A 86 12.42 -15.63 -11.14
N LEU A 87 11.65 -14.54 -11.04
CA LEU A 87 10.23 -14.57 -10.65
C LEU A 87 9.37 -15.02 -11.83
N PHE A 88 9.82 -14.73 -13.05
CA PHE A 88 9.33 -15.30 -14.30
C PHE A 88 10.49 -15.97 -15.07
N ASP A 89 10.17 -16.94 -15.92
CA ASP A 89 11.14 -17.53 -16.81
C ASP A 89 11.58 -16.54 -17.89
N LYS A 90 12.89 -16.28 -17.93
CA LYS A 90 13.48 -15.30 -18.84
C LYS A 90 13.40 -15.74 -20.30
N GLY A 91 13.52 -17.05 -20.57
CA GLY A 91 13.50 -17.58 -21.93
C GLY A 91 12.13 -17.42 -22.58
N LEU A 92 11.08 -17.86 -21.89
CA LEU A 92 9.68 -17.75 -22.32
C LEU A 92 9.23 -16.30 -22.43
N TRP A 93 9.64 -15.43 -21.50
CA TRP A 93 9.35 -14.01 -21.58
C TRP A 93 9.96 -13.38 -22.84
N ARG A 94 11.26 -13.59 -23.08
CA ARG A 94 11.96 -12.95 -24.21
C ARG A 94 11.59 -13.52 -25.58
N SER A 95 11.27 -14.82 -25.67
CA SER A 95 11.02 -15.49 -26.95
C SER A 95 9.56 -15.53 -27.35
N ARG A 96 8.64 -15.59 -26.38
CA ARG A 96 7.21 -15.84 -26.63
C ARG A 96 6.29 -14.87 -25.89
N GLN A 97 6.83 -13.90 -25.15
CA GLN A 97 6.07 -12.99 -24.29
C GLN A 97 5.20 -13.73 -23.27
N VAL A 98 5.66 -14.89 -22.81
CA VAL A 98 4.92 -15.72 -21.84
C VAL A 98 5.48 -15.50 -20.44
N LEU A 99 4.59 -15.19 -19.50
CA LEU A 99 4.90 -15.07 -18.07
C LEU A 99 4.44 -16.32 -17.33
N THR A 100 5.41 -17.06 -16.82
CA THR A 100 5.24 -18.23 -15.96
C THR A 100 6.54 -18.48 -15.20
N SER A 101 6.51 -19.33 -14.19
CA SER A 101 7.69 -19.80 -13.48
C SER A 101 7.45 -21.18 -12.90
N GLU A 102 8.52 -21.87 -12.50
CA GLU A 102 8.41 -23.18 -11.84
C GLU A 102 7.52 -23.10 -10.58
N GLU A 103 7.65 -22.03 -9.79
CA GLU A 103 6.85 -21.81 -8.58
C GLU A 103 5.36 -21.64 -8.90
N ILE A 104 5.03 -20.85 -9.93
CA ILE A 104 3.65 -20.67 -10.40
C ILE A 104 3.06 -22.00 -10.86
N GLN A 105 3.82 -22.79 -11.64
CA GLN A 105 3.35 -24.09 -12.13
C GLN A 105 3.20 -25.11 -10.99
N ASN A 106 4.13 -25.15 -10.03
CA ASN A 106 4.00 -25.97 -8.83
C ASN A 106 2.76 -25.61 -8.01
N ARG A 107 2.47 -24.31 -7.85
CA ARG A 107 1.25 -23.83 -7.18
C ARG A 107 -0.01 -24.26 -7.93
N TYR A 108 -0.06 -24.10 -9.24
CA TYR A 108 -1.16 -24.60 -10.09
C TYR A 108 -1.39 -26.10 -9.92
N MET A 109 -0.33 -26.91 -9.95
CA MET A 109 -0.40 -28.36 -9.74
C MET A 109 -0.95 -28.71 -8.35
N GLY A 110 -0.50 -28.01 -7.31
CA GLY A 110 -0.99 -28.17 -5.94
C GLY A 110 -2.49 -27.86 -5.81
N ILE A 111 -2.94 -26.75 -6.41
CA ILE A 111 -4.36 -26.38 -6.42
C ILE A 111 -5.18 -27.45 -7.15
N CYS A 112 -4.76 -27.84 -8.36
CA CYS A 112 -5.42 -28.89 -9.14
C CYS A 112 -5.57 -30.20 -8.35
N LYS A 113 -4.50 -30.63 -7.66
CA LYS A 113 -4.51 -31.81 -6.79
C LYS A 113 -5.52 -31.67 -5.64
N SER A 114 -5.56 -30.52 -4.97
CA SER A 114 -6.47 -30.30 -3.83
C SER A 114 -7.96 -30.29 -4.23
N ILE A 115 -8.29 -29.79 -5.42
CA ILE A 115 -9.66 -29.75 -5.95
C ILE A 115 -10.01 -30.96 -6.83
N HIS A 116 -9.15 -31.99 -6.88
CA HIS A 116 -9.33 -33.21 -7.69
C HIS A 116 -9.52 -32.95 -9.18
N ARG A 117 -8.87 -31.91 -9.71
CA ARG A 117 -8.85 -31.57 -11.14
C ARG A 117 -7.57 -32.13 -11.77
N LYS A 118 -7.69 -32.75 -12.95
CA LYS A 118 -6.52 -33.18 -13.72
C LYS A 118 -5.74 -31.94 -14.19
N PRO A 119 -4.49 -31.75 -13.74
CA PRO A 119 -3.69 -30.64 -14.25
C PRO A 119 -3.33 -30.90 -15.71
N SER A 120 -3.28 -29.82 -16.49
CA SER A 120 -2.79 -29.82 -17.86
C SER A 120 -2.00 -28.54 -18.05
N ILE A 121 -0.72 -28.69 -18.34
CA ILE A 121 0.21 -27.62 -18.72
C ILE A 121 0.65 -27.99 -20.14
N ALA A 122 0.57 -27.04 -21.07
CA ALA A 122 1.04 -27.24 -22.43
C ALA A 122 2.57 -27.41 -22.45
N ASP A 123 3.07 -28.37 -23.22
CA ASP A 123 4.52 -28.66 -23.34
C ASP A 123 5.33 -27.42 -23.73
N ASP A 124 4.73 -26.53 -24.52
CA ASP A 124 5.30 -25.24 -24.94
C ASP A 124 5.65 -24.28 -23.81
N TYR A 125 5.06 -24.46 -22.62
CA TYR A 125 5.26 -23.60 -21.45
C TYR A 125 5.75 -24.37 -20.22
N LEU A 126 5.95 -25.68 -20.33
CA LEU A 126 6.28 -26.55 -19.20
C LEU A 126 7.70 -26.25 -18.68
N LEU A 127 7.79 -25.90 -17.40
CA LEU A 127 9.06 -25.68 -16.69
C LEU A 127 9.34 -26.76 -15.62
N LEU A 128 8.32 -27.54 -15.25
CA LEU A 128 8.46 -28.66 -14.33
C LEU A 128 9.18 -29.81 -15.04
N ASN A 129 10.41 -30.12 -14.60
CA ASN A 129 11.36 -31.11 -15.15
C ASN A 129 12.45 -30.62 -16.13
N ALA A 130 13.05 -29.45 -15.88
CA ALA A 130 14.37 -29.10 -16.44
C ALA A 130 15.56 -29.59 -15.58
N ALA A 131 15.34 -30.58 -14.70
CA ALA A 131 16.39 -31.30 -13.99
C ALA A 131 16.30 -32.79 -14.34
N ALA A 132 16.92 -33.17 -15.46
CA ALA A 132 17.33 -34.54 -15.71
C ALA A 132 18.86 -34.58 -15.87
N PRO A 133 19.51 -35.61 -15.30
CA PRO A 133 20.96 -35.69 -15.13
C PRO A 133 21.65 -35.88 -16.48
N ALA A 134 22.89 -35.41 -16.59
CA ALA A 134 23.74 -35.74 -17.73
C ALA A 134 23.90 -37.26 -17.82
N VAL A 135 23.18 -37.86 -18.75
CA VAL A 135 23.31 -39.25 -19.16
C VAL A 135 24.56 -39.35 -20.03
N THR A 136 25.70 -39.70 -19.44
CA THR A 136 26.82 -40.23 -20.21
C THR A 136 26.53 -41.70 -20.48
N SER A 137 26.19 -42.00 -21.72
CA SER A 137 26.13 -43.35 -22.28
C SER A 137 27.49 -44.05 -22.14
N SER A 138 27.54 -45.15 -21.40
CA SER A 138 28.62 -46.14 -21.50
C SER A 138 28.35 -47.13 -22.64
N PRO A 139 29.41 -47.71 -23.23
CA PRO A 139 29.43 -49.13 -23.53
C PRO A 139 30.49 -49.87 -22.68
N GLN A 140 30.12 -51.06 -22.22
CA GLN A 140 30.95 -52.05 -21.50
C GLN A 140 32.14 -52.51 -22.38
N VAL A 141 33.28 -53.02 -21.88
CA VAL A 141 33.49 -54.37 -21.29
C VAL A 141 34.95 -54.50 -20.75
N ALA A 142 35.10 -55.33 -19.70
CA ALA A 142 36.28 -56.06 -19.18
C ALA A 142 37.27 -55.41 -18.18
N ALA A 143 37.32 -56.02 -16.99
CA ALA A 143 38.42 -56.05 -16.00
C ALA A 143 39.24 -57.36 -16.21
N PRO A 144 40.44 -57.61 -15.60
CA PRO A 144 40.96 -57.05 -14.35
C PRO A 144 42.46 -56.61 -14.32
N CYS A 145 42.83 -55.94 -13.23
CA CYS A 145 44.12 -55.30 -12.88
C CYS A 145 45.38 -56.19 -12.94
N PRO A 146 46.61 -55.62 -12.89
CA PRO A 146 47.26 -55.42 -11.58
C PRO A 146 48.09 -54.13 -11.42
N ALA A 147 48.53 -53.92 -10.17
CA ALA A 147 49.15 -52.75 -9.54
C ALA A 147 50.51 -52.29 -10.10
N THR A 148 50.88 -51.00 -9.94
CA THR A 148 51.66 -50.42 -8.83
C THR A 148 52.37 -49.10 -9.25
N HIS A 149 52.55 -48.18 -8.28
CA HIS A 149 53.64 -47.18 -8.13
C HIS A 149 53.51 -45.70 -8.60
N THR A 150 53.29 -44.83 -7.59
CA THR A 150 54.02 -43.59 -7.17
C THR A 150 53.91 -42.22 -7.91
N ALA A 151 53.14 -41.31 -7.27
CA ALA A 151 53.45 -39.92 -6.84
C ALA A 151 53.75 -38.78 -7.88
N PRO A 152 53.82 -37.48 -7.47
CA PRO A 152 52.69 -36.57 -7.29
C PRO A 152 52.85 -35.22 -8.06
N VAL A 153 51.77 -34.52 -8.46
CA VAL A 153 51.87 -33.12 -8.95
C VAL A 153 50.66 -32.26 -8.56
N ALA A 154 50.94 -31.31 -7.65
CA ALA A 154 50.42 -29.94 -7.44
C ALA A 154 48.98 -29.52 -7.79
N GLU A 155 48.28 -29.02 -6.75
CA GLU A 155 47.17 -28.05 -6.82
C GLU A 155 47.65 -26.64 -7.24
N PRO A 156 46.76 -25.82 -7.82
CA PRO A 156 46.75 -24.39 -7.56
C PRO A 156 45.50 -23.95 -6.79
N ALA A 157 45.79 -23.40 -5.61
CA ALA A 157 45.11 -22.42 -4.77
C ALA A 157 43.72 -21.86 -5.20
N ARG A 158 42.74 -22.03 -4.30
CA ARG A 158 41.60 -21.12 -4.12
C ARG A 158 42.06 -19.83 -3.44
N SER A 159 42.23 -18.76 -4.20
CA SER A 159 42.31 -17.39 -3.69
C SER A 159 41.07 -16.62 -4.17
N GLY A 160 40.09 -16.41 -3.29
CA GLY A 160 38.91 -15.59 -3.63
C GLY A 160 37.76 -15.61 -2.63
N GLU A 161 37.72 -16.59 -1.72
CA GLU A 161 36.62 -16.71 -0.73
C GLU A 161 36.90 -15.91 0.56
N LYS A 162 38.17 -15.77 0.98
CA LYS A 162 38.50 -15.05 2.23
C LYS A 162 38.30 -13.54 2.17
N GLU A 163 38.49 -12.92 1.00
CA GLU A 163 38.46 -11.46 0.85
C GLU A 163 37.03 -10.90 0.96
N LYS A 164 36.05 -11.61 0.38
CA LYS A 164 34.62 -11.25 0.44
C LYS A 164 34.01 -11.42 1.83
N ASP A 165 34.45 -12.42 2.59
CA ASP A 165 34.01 -12.62 3.98
C ASP A 165 34.59 -11.53 4.90
N THR A 166 35.83 -11.08 4.68
CA THR A 166 36.40 -9.94 5.42
C THR A 166 35.72 -8.62 5.06
N GLU A 167 35.39 -8.37 3.79
CA GLU A 167 34.64 -7.16 3.38
C GLU A 167 33.22 -7.15 3.95
N LEU A 168 32.54 -8.30 3.96
CA LEU A 168 31.21 -8.43 4.55
C LEU A 168 31.23 -8.23 6.07
N MET A 169 32.22 -8.80 6.76
CA MET A 169 32.39 -8.59 8.20
C MET A 169 32.75 -7.14 8.54
N GLN A 170 33.57 -6.49 7.72
CA GLN A 170 33.93 -5.08 7.89
C GLN A 170 32.73 -4.15 7.66
N ALA A 171 31.91 -4.43 6.64
CA ALA A 171 30.68 -3.69 6.36
C ALA A 171 29.64 -3.83 7.49
N ILE A 172 29.54 -5.02 8.09
CA ILE A 172 28.66 -5.28 9.25
C ILE A 172 29.19 -4.55 10.50
N ALA A 173 30.50 -4.51 10.72
CA ALA A 173 31.12 -3.80 11.83
C ALA A 173 30.95 -2.27 11.70
N ASP A 174 31.13 -1.73 10.50
CA ASP A 174 30.94 -0.31 10.21
C ASP A 174 29.47 0.11 10.36
N PHE A 175 28.53 -0.76 10.00
CA PHE A 175 27.11 -0.54 10.21
C PHE A 175 26.74 -0.55 11.70
N LYS A 176 27.29 -1.47 12.51
CA LYS A 176 27.09 -1.48 13.96
C LYS A 176 27.70 -0.28 14.66
N ARG A 177 28.85 0.23 14.20
CA ARG A 177 29.48 1.44 14.73
C ARG A 177 28.63 2.69 14.47
N ARG A 178 28.02 2.80 13.28
CA ARG A 178 27.08 3.88 12.94
C ARG A 178 25.80 3.89 13.78
N LEU A 179 25.46 2.77 14.41
CA LEU A 179 24.30 2.65 15.31
C LEU A 179 24.62 2.94 16.79
N GLN A 180 25.89 3.13 17.15
CA GLN A 180 26.33 3.29 18.54
C GLN A 180 26.85 4.71 18.89
N GLU A 181 26.88 5.66 17.96
CA GLU A 181 27.19 7.05 18.33
C GLU A 181 25.93 7.77 18.88
N PRO A 182 26.02 8.45 20.04
CA PRO A 182 24.86 8.97 20.74
C PRO A 182 24.63 10.45 20.40
N GLU A 183 23.44 10.83 19.94
CA GLU A 183 22.83 12.10 20.34
C GLU A 183 21.30 11.97 20.52
N SER A 184 20.94 11.97 21.81
CA SER A 184 19.73 12.41 22.51
C SER A 184 18.31 12.33 21.88
N ALA A 185 17.53 11.45 22.53
CA ALA A 185 16.26 11.72 23.23
C ALA A 185 14.97 12.06 22.45
N ALA A 186 14.21 11.02 22.09
CA ALA A 186 12.81 10.87 22.53
C ALA A 186 12.38 9.41 22.31
N GLY A 187 12.03 8.72 23.39
CA GLY A 187 11.78 7.28 23.39
C GLY A 187 10.45 6.88 22.76
N VAL A 188 10.41 5.68 22.18
CA VAL A 188 9.17 4.92 22.02
C VAL A 188 9.45 3.47 22.44
N VAL A 189 8.62 3.04 23.38
CA VAL A 189 8.56 1.75 24.04
C VAL A 189 8.24 0.65 23.03
N ARG A 190 8.88 -0.51 23.20
CA ARG A 190 8.63 -1.74 22.46
C ARG A 190 7.43 -2.44 23.11
N GLU A 191 6.29 -2.52 22.43
CA GLU A 191 5.15 -3.32 22.90
C GLU A 191 5.39 -4.81 22.60
N GLU A 192 5.29 -5.62 23.66
CA GLU A 192 5.22 -7.08 23.60
C GLU A 192 3.84 -7.54 23.12
N SER A 193 3.82 -8.40 22.11
CA SER A 193 2.59 -8.93 21.51
C SER A 193 1.99 -10.04 22.39
N GLY A 194 1.09 -9.67 23.30
CA GLY A 194 0.17 -10.59 23.96
C GLY A 194 -1.27 -10.36 23.50
N ILE A 195 -1.69 -10.95 22.37
CA ILE A 195 -3.11 -10.93 21.97
C ILE A 195 -3.74 -12.28 22.30
N ILE A 196 -4.59 -12.27 23.32
CA ILE A 196 -5.51 -13.34 23.69
C ILE A 196 -6.58 -13.45 22.59
N ARG A 197 -6.77 -14.67 22.08
CA ARG A 197 -7.78 -15.04 21.08
C ARG A 197 -9.18 -15.00 21.70
N GLU A 198 -10.10 -14.22 21.13
CA GLU A 198 -11.53 -14.38 21.36
C GLU A 198 -12.17 -15.08 20.15
N ASN A 199 -12.63 -16.31 20.36
CA ASN A 199 -13.41 -17.08 19.39
C ASN A 199 -14.86 -16.63 19.44
N ARG A 200 -15.38 -16.04 18.35
CA ARG A 200 -16.83 -15.97 18.12
C ARG A 200 -17.18 -16.32 16.67
N PRO A 201 -18.05 -17.32 16.41
CA PRO A 201 -18.43 -17.70 15.06
C PRO A 201 -19.45 -16.70 14.51
N GLN A 202 -19.13 -16.02 13.40
CA GLN A 202 -20.09 -15.20 12.66
C GLN A 202 -20.70 -16.01 11.51
N ASN A 203 -21.97 -16.37 11.68
CA ASN A 203 -22.82 -16.93 10.63
C ASN A 203 -22.93 -15.93 9.46
N LYS A 204 -22.49 -16.36 8.27
CA LYS A 204 -22.66 -15.61 7.02
C LYS A 204 -24.12 -15.64 6.58
N ARG A 205 -24.81 -14.50 6.64
CA ARG A 205 -25.96 -14.23 5.75
C ARG A 205 -25.40 -13.78 4.40
N LYS A 206 -25.85 -14.43 3.32
CA LYS A 206 -25.55 -14.07 1.94
C LYS A 206 -26.24 -12.76 1.61
N GLU A 207 -25.49 -11.68 1.47
CA GLU A 207 -25.93 -10.48 0.77
C GLU A 207 -25.28 -10.47 -0.61
N ASN A 208 -26.11 -10.38 -1.65
CA ASN A 208 -25.69 -10.30 -3.03
C ASN A 208 -25.07 -8.92 -3.27
N ILE A 209 -23.74 -8.85 -3.31
CA ILE A 209 -23.04 -7.63 -3.74
C ILE A 209 -23.06 -7.65 -5.26
N SER A 210 -23.97 -6.88 -5.83
CA SER A 210 -24.02 -6.60 -7.27
C SER A 210 -22.84 -5.69 -7.62
N SER A 211 -21.84 -6.22 -8.30
CA SER A 211 -20.82 -5.41 -8.97
C SER A 211 -21.42 -4.74 -10.21
N PRO A 212 -21.12 -3.47 -10.49
CA PRO A 212 -21.50 -2.86 -11.77
C PRO A 212 -20.61 -3.45 -12.88
N ASN A 213 -21.23 -4.11 -13.86
CA ASN A 213 -20.57 -4.46 -15.12
C ASN A 213 -20.28 -3.18 -15.91
N PRO A 214 -19.09 -3.01 -16.50
CA PRO A 214 -18.88 -1.98 -17.51
C PRO A 214 -19.46 -2.48 -18.84
N SER A 215 -20.67 -2.02 -19.16
CA SER A 215 -21.14 -2.04 -20.55
C SER A 215 -20.32 -1.02 -21.33
N GLY A 216 -19.67 -1.49 -22.40
CA GLY A 216 -18.90 -0.64 -23.29
C GLY A 216 -19.80 0.38 -23.99
N GLU A 217 -19.45 1.64 -23.85
CA GLU A 217 -19.77 2.70 -24.81
C GLU A 217 -18.72 3.81 -24.64
N SER A 218 -17.93 4.02 -25.69
CA SER A 218 -16.93 5.09 -25.77
C SER A 218 -17.65 6.43 -25.87
N GLY A 219 -18.02 7.02 -24.73
CA GLY A 219 -18.46 8.40 -24.65
C GLY A 219 -17.25 9.32 -24.50
N TYR A 220 -16.72 9.82 -25.62
CA TYR A 220 -15.87 11.01 -25.60
C TYR A 220 -16.77 12.21 -25.26
N THR A 221 -16.72 12.68 -24.02
CA THR A 221 -17.40 13.90 -23.56
C THR A 221 -16.34 14.97 -23.31
N PRO A 222 -16.41 16.15 -23.96
CA PRO A 222 -15.48 17.28 -23.75
C PRO A 222 -15.34 17.70 -22.27
N GLU A 223 -16.40 17.50 -21.48
CA GLU A 223 -16.44 17.78 -20.05
C GLU A 223 -15.37 17.01 -19.25
N ARG A 224 -15.02 15.78 -19.67
CA ARG A 224 -13.95 14.99 -19.01
C ARG A 224 -12.55 15.53 -19.29
N GLU A 225 -12.34 16.15 -20.44
CA GLU A 225 -11.06 16.79 -20.76
C GLU A 225 -10.90 18.12 -20.02
N GLU A 226 -11.98 18.89 -19.87
CA GLU A 226 -11.98 20.13 -19.08
C GLU A 226 -11.70 19.86 -17.59
N GLU A 227 -12.32 18.82 -17.01
CA GLU A 227 -12.02 18.40 -15.63
C GLU A 227 -10.58 17.89 -15.49
N ARG A 228 -10.06 17.14 -16.48
CA ARG A 228 -8.67 16.68 -16.50
C ARG A 228 -7.68 17.85 -16.60
N ASN A 229 -8.03 18.90 -17.33
CA ASN A 229 -7.21 20.11 -17.51
C ASN A 229 -7.34 21.10 -16.35
N SER A 230 -8.36 20.97 -15.50
CA SER A 230 -8.48 21.71 -14.25
C SER A 230 -7.29 21.43 -13.32
N LEU A 231 -6.84 22.44 -12.56
CA LEU A 231 -5.79 22.27 -11.55
C LEU A 231 -6.07 21.09 -10.60
N SER A 232 -7.35 20.88 -10.24
CA SER A 232 -7.74 19.76 -9.39
C SER A 232 -7.57 18.41 -10.10
N GLY A 233 -7.93 18.33 -11.39
CA GLY A 233 -7.73 17.13 -12.20
C GLY A 233 -6.26 16.81 -12.41
N LYS A 234 -5.42 17.83 -12.67
CA LYS A 234 -3.96 17.68 -12.75
C LYS A 234 -3.37 17.15 -11.45
N LEU A 235 -3.76 17.70 -10.31
CA LEU A 235 -3.29 17.22 -9.00
C LEU A 235 -3.79 15.80 -8.68
N GLN A 236 -5.02 15.49 -9.06
CA GLN A 236 -5.57 14.15 -8.90
C GLN A 236 -4.84 13.13 -9.79
N TYR A 237 -4.49 13.50 -11.03
CA TYR A 237 -3.68 12.68 -11.92
C TYR A 237 -2.27 12.42 -11.36
N LEU A 238 -1.68 13.42 -10.69
CA LEU A 238 -0.43 13.25 -9.95
C LEU A 238 -0.59 12.38 -8.68
N GLY A 239 -1.80 11.95 -8.34
CA GLY A 239 -2.09 11.13 -7.15
C GLY A 239 -1.93 11.91 -5.84
N VAL A 240 -2.37 13.17 -5.83
CA VAL A 240 -2.47 14.00 -4.62
C VAL A 240 -3.79 13.75 -3.91
N ASP A 241 -3.76 13.61 -2.58
CA ASP A 241 -4.95 13.32 -1.78
C ASP A 241 -6.01 14.43 -1.86
N SER A 242 -7.29 14.05 -1.83
CA SER A 242 -8.43 14.98 -1.91
C SER A 242 -8.40 16.09 -0.85
N ASN A 243 -7.90 15.80 0.36
CA ASN A 243 -7.73 16.80 1.42
C ASN A 243 -6.69 17.87 1.02
N ILE A 244 -5.57 17.45 0.44
CA ILE A 244 -4.52 18.35 -0.03
C ILE A 244 -5.02 19.17 -1.22
N ILE A 245 -5.82 18.59 -2.12
CA ILE A 245 -6.46 19.34 -3.22
C ILE A 245 -7.41 20.43 -2.67
N GLN A 246 -8.18 20.14 -1.61
CA GLN A 246 -9.00 21.15 -0.94
C GLN A 246 -8.15 22.29 -0.36
N TRP A 247 -7.04 21.96 0.29
CA TRP A 247 -6.07 22.96 0.76
C TRP A 247 -5.52 23.81 -0.39
N VAL A 248 -5.16 23.20 -1.52
CA VAL A 248 -4.67 23.95 -2.68
C VAL A 248 -5.72 24.93 -3.21
N ARG A 249 -7.00 24.52 -3.29
CA ARG A 249 -8.10 25.43 -3.68
C ARG A 249 -8.22 26.61 -2.73
N LEU A 250 -8.20 26.33 -1.43
CA LEU A 250 -8.26 27.36 -0.39
C LEU A 250 -7.06 28.32 -0.50
N LEU A 251 -5.84 27.77 -0.56
CA LEU A 251 -4.62 28.55 -0.65
C LEU A 251 -4.58 29.40 -1.92
N LYS A 252 -5.01 28.87 -3.07
CA LYS A 252 -5.06 29.63 -4.32
C LYS A 252 -6.07 30.78 -4.27
N SER A 253 -7.19 30.59 -3.56
CA SER A 253 -8.16 31.66 -3.33
C SER A 253 -7.62 32.77 -2.41
N ARG A 254 -6.66 32.47 -1.55
CA ARG A 254 -6.12 33.41 -0.54
C ARG A 254 -4.77 34.01 -0.95
N TYR A 255 -4.00 33.27 -1.73
CA TYR A 255 -2.69 33.64 -2.26
C TYR A 255 -2.72 33.43 -3.78
N PRO A 256 -3.11 34.45 -4.57
CA PRO A 256 -3.12 34.36 -6.02
C PRO A 256 -1.76 33.99 -6.62
N ASP A 257 -0.67 34.43 -5.97
CA ASP A 257 0.72 34.15 -6.38
C ASP A 257 1.22 32.76 -5.95
N PHE A 258 0.38 31.92 -5.35
CA PHE A 258 0.76 30.58 -4.92
C PHE A 258 1.28 29.77 -6.12
N PRO A 259 2.58 29.41 -6.20
CA PRO A 259 3.21 28.95 -7.43
C PRO A 259 2.96 27.45 -7.68
N ILE A 260 1.73 26.99 -7.45
CA ILE A 260 1.35 25.59 -7.58
C ILE A 260 1.36 25.11 -9.03
N GLU A 261 0.95 25.96 -9.96
CA GLU A 261 0.95 25.64 -11.40
C GLU A 261 2.38 25.55 -11.93
N LYS A 262 3.23 26.49 -11.51
CA LYS A 262 4.67 26.45 -11.82
C LYS A 262 5.30 25.18 -11.25
N ALA A 263 4.98 24.81 -10.01
CA ALA A 263 5.51 23.61 -9.41
C ALA A 263 5.12 22.33 -10.17
N ILE A 264 3.89 22.26 -10.69
CA ILE A 264 3.43 21.17 -11.55
C ILE A 264 4.23 21.16 -12.87
N SER A 265 4.38 22.30 -13.54
CA SER A 265 5.15 22.40 -14.78
C SER A 265 6.64 22.06 -14.59
N ASP A 266 7.24 22.51 -13.50
CA ASP A 266 8.63 22.20 -13.16
C ASP A 266 8.80 20.69 -12.92
N MET A 267 7.82 20.03 -12.28
CA MET A 267 7.81 18.56 -12.12
C MET A 267 7.75 17.84 -13.46
N GLU A 268 6.85 18.26 -14.36
CA GLU A 268 6.70 17.69 -15.70
C GLU A 268 8.00 17.82 -16.54
N GLN A 269 8.73 18.93 -16.36
CA GLN A 269 9.98 19.20 -17.09
C GLN A 269 11.24 18.62 -16.43
N SER A 270 11.14 18.15 -15.18
CA SER A 270 12.31 17.74 -14.39
C SER A 270 12.85 16.34 -14.71
N ASN A 271 12.27 15.61 -15.67
CA ASN A 271 12.61 14.19 -15.93
C ASN A 271 12.63 13.34 -14.64
N PHE A 272 11.59 13.46 -13.82
CA PHE A 272 11.42 12.76 -12.53
C PHE A 272 12.38 13.13 -11.39
N GLN A 273 13.16 14.21 -11.52
CA GLN A 273 13.96 14.71 -10.40
C GLN A 273 13.09 15.36 -9.31
N LEU A 274 12.00 16.03 -9.72
CA LEU A 274 11.02 16.63 -8.83
C LEU A 274 9.77 15.75 -8.79
N THR A 275 9.39 15.32 -7.59
CA THR A 275 8.21 14.51 -7.31
C THR A 275 7.26 15.26 -6.38
N LYS A 276 6.05 14.73 -6.23
CA LYS A 276 5.07 15.31 -5.31
C LYS A 276 5.57 15.26 -3.86
N GLU A 277 6.32 14.23 -3.47
CA GLU A 277 6.84 14.07 -2.12
C GLU A 277 7.97 15.06 -1.81
N ASN A 278 8.88 15.29 -2.77
CA ASN A 278 10.09 16.06 -2.54
C ASN A 278 9.96 17.56 -2.88
N TYR A 279 8.93 17.96 -3.63
CA TYR A 279 8.78 19.34 -4.10
C TYR A 279 7.37 19.91 -3.88
N LEU A 280 6.34 19.23 -4.40
CA LEU A 280 4.96 19.73 -4.32
C LEU A 280 4.43 19.80 -2.89
N TYR A 281 4.56 18.71 -2.13
CA TYR A 281 4.09 18.65 -0.74
C TYR A 281 4.83 19.58 0.20
N PRO A 282 6.17 19.71 0.14
CA PRO A 282 6.88 20.75 0.90
C PRO A 282 6.38 22.17 0.60
N LEU A 283 6.17 22.50 -0.68
CA LEU A 283 5.62 23.80 -1.08
C LEU A 283 4.22 24.02 -0.49
N ILE A 284 3.32 23.07 -0.66
CA ILE A 284 1.95 23.17 -0.13
C ILE A 284 1.98 23.28 1.40
N LYS A 285 2.77 22.44 2.09
CA LYS A 285 2.91 22.48 3.56
C LYS A 285 3.42 23.83 4.06
N ASN A 286 4.36 24.45 3.35
CA ASN A 286 4.84 25.79 3.68
C ASN A 286 3.71 26.83 3.61
N TYR A 287 2.91 26.80 2.54
CA TYR A 287 1.77 27.71 2.39
C TYR A 287 0.62 27.41 3.37
N ILE A 288 0.38 26.14 3.74
CA ILE A 288 -0.54 25.80 4.83
C ILE A 288 -0.04 26.39 6.15
N ALA A 289 1.27 26.30 6.43
CA ALA A 289 1.84 26.89 7.64
C ALA A 289 1.70 28.42 7.64
N LYS A 290 1.95 29.08 6.50
CA LYS A 290 1.72 30.51 6.32
C LYS A 290 0.25 30.88 6.56
N TYR A 291 -0.68 30.16 5.95
CA TYR A 291 -2.12 30.34 6.16
C TYR A 291 -2.51 30.19 7.63
N ASN A 292 -2.00 29.15 8.30
CA ASN A 292 -2.30 28.92 9.72
C ASN A 292 -1.67 29.99 10.63
N ALA A 293 -0.57 30.61 10.23
CA ALA A 293 0.02 31.72 10.96
C ALA A 293 -0.80 33.01 10.81
N GLU A 294 -1.29 33.30 9.60
CA GLU A 294 -2.04 34.51 9.29
C GLU A 294 -3.52 34.43 9.72
N HIS A 295 -4.14 33.26 9.55
CA HIS A 295 -5.58 33.06 9.74
C HIS A 295 -5.93 32.02 10.80
N GLY A 296 -4.97 31.24 11.31
CA GLY A 296 -5.27 30.19 12.27
C GLY A 296 -5.76 30.70 13.62
N THR A 297 -5.48 31.95 14.01
CA THR A 297 -6.05 32.57 15.22
C THR A 297 -7.50 32.96 14.99
N GLU A 298 -7.79 33.60 13.86
CA GLU A 298 -9.15 33.99 13.44
C GLU A 298 -10.05 32.77 13.24
N GLU A 299 -9.54 31.70 12.62
CA GLU A 299 -10.31 30.49 12.34
C GLU A 299 -10.60 29.69 13.61
N ARG A 300 -9.63 29.60 14.53
CA ARG A 300 -9.87 29.06 15.88
C ARG A 300 -10.88 29.91 16.66
N ALA A 301 -10.81 31.23 16.54
CA ALA A 301 -11.78 32.13 17.17
C ALA A 301 -13.20 31.91 16.60
N ARG A 302 -13.35 31.79 15.27
CA ARG A 302 -14.64 31.47 14.63
C ARG A 302 -15.19 30.11 15.08
N GLN A 303 -14.34 29.07 15.10
CA GLN A 303 -14.75 27.75 15.59
C GLN A 303 -15.19 27.81 17.05
N GLN A 304 -14.46 28.53 17.90
CA GLN A 304 -14.81 28.71 19.29
C GLN A 304 -16.15 29.47 19.44
N GLU A 305 -16.37 30.51 18.64
CA GLU A 305 -17.62 31.26 18.61
C GLU A 305 -18.80 30.40 18.15
N GLU A 306 -18.62 29.57 17.13
CA GLU A 306 -19.63 28.63 16.65
C GLU A 306 -19.96 27.55 17.69
N ILE A 307 -18.96 27.02 18.40
CA ILE A 307 -19.16 26.10 19.52
C ILE A 307 -19.96 26.78 20.63
N LEU A 308 -19.60 28.01 21.01
CA LEU A 308 -20.32 28.77 22.04
C LEU A 308 -21.77 29.06 21.60
N ARG A 309 -21.98 29.40 20.33
CA ARG A 309 -23.31 29.62 19.74
C ARG A 309 -24.15 28.35 19.78
N THR A 310 -23.56 27.21 19.41
CA THR A 310 -24.23 25.90 19.45
C THR A 310 -24.60 25.52 20.87
N ARG A 311 -23.67 25.64 21.83
CA ARG A 311 -23.93 25.37 23.25
C ARG A 311 -25.05 26.26 23.81
N ARG A 312 -25.03 27.56 23.50
CA ARG A 312 -26.09 28.50 23.91
C ARG A 312 -27.46 28.07 23.39
N LYS A 313 -27.55 27.74 22.10
CA LYS A 313 -28.79 27.26 21.47
C LYS A 313 -29.29 25.97 22.12
N THR A 314 -28.40 25.04 22.46
CA THR A 314 -28.78 23.79 23.16
C THR A 314 -29.32 24.07 24.56
N LEU A 315 -28.68 24.96 25.32
CA LEU A 315 -29.14 25.35 26.66
C LEU A 315 -30.52 26.04 26.61
N GLU A 316 -30.74 26.88 25.59
CA GLU A 316 -32.04 27.52 25.34
C GLU A 316 -33.12 26.47 25.03
N LEU A 317 -32.84 25.49 24.16
CA LEU A 317 -33.76 24.40 23.84
C LEU A 317 -34.08 23.51 25.05
N LEU A 318 -33.15 23.40 26.01
CA LEU A 318 -33.36 22.69 27.29
C LEU A 318 -34.12 23.52 28.33
N GLY A 319 -34.49 24.77 28.01
CA GLY A 319 -35.23 25.66 28.91
C GLY A 319 -34.41 26.22 30.07
N VAL A 320 -33.08 26.28 29.92
CA VAL A 320 -32.19 26.81 30.98
C VAL A 320 -32.30 28.34 31.05
N PRO A 321 -32.55 28.96 32.22
CA PRO A 321 -32.63 30.41 32.36
C PRO A 321 -31.33 31.12 31.99
N VAL A 322 -31.43 32.31 31.39
CA VAL A 322 -30.27 33.09 30.88
C VAL A 322 -29.17 33.28 31.93
N LYS A 323 -29.54 33.55 33.19
CA LYS A 323 -28.60 33.70 34.31
C LYS A 323 -27.75 32.44 34.51
N ASP A 324 -28.39 31.27 34.46
CA ASP A 324 -27.72 29.98 34.64
C ASP A 324 -26.93 29.57 33.40
N GLN A 325 -27.39 29.94 32.19
CA GLN A 325 -26.61 29.75 30.96
C GLN A 325 -25.25 30.45 31.04
N GLN A 326 -25.24 31.67 31.57
CA GLN A 326 -24.03 32.48 31.67
C GLN A 326 -23.03 31.85 32.67
N GLU A 327 -23.53 31.34 33.80
CA GLU A 327 -22.72 30.57 34.75
C GLU A 327 -22.18 29.27 34.13
N ILE A 328 -23.03 28.48 33.47
CA ILE A 328 -22.65 27.23 32.83
C ILE A 328 -21.57 27.46 31.76
N LEU A 329 -21.72 28.50 30.93
CA LEU A 329 -20.75 28.84 29.90
C LEU A 329 -19.41 29.34 30.49
N GLN A 330 -19.45 30.06 31.62
CA GLN A 330 -18.23 30.42 32.35
C GLN A 330 -17.50 29.16 32.86
N LEU A 331 -18.21 28.24 33.52
CA LEU A 331 -17.62 26.98 33.98
C LEU A 331 -17.10 26.12 32.81
N ALA A 332 -17.79 26.17 31.66
CA ALA A 332 -17.39 25.44 30.46
C ALA A 332 -16.16 26.02 29.75
N SER A 333 -15.77 27.27 30.04
CA SER A 333 -14.49 27.80 29.58
C SER A 333 -13.30 27.04 30.20
N VAL A 334 -13.50 26.49 31.41
CA VAL A 334 -12.50 25.68 32.13
C VAL A 334 -12.66 24.18 31.85
N ALA A 335 -13.91 23.69 31.81
CA ALA A 335 -14.22 22.28 31.62
C ALA A 335 -15.18 22.02 30.43
N PRO A 336 -14.75 22.25 29.17
CA PRO A 336 -15.63 22.19 28.00
C PRO A 336 -16.20 20.80 27.72
N LEU A 337 -15.39 19.74 27.91
CA LEU A 337 -15.81 18.36 27.67
C LEU A 337 -16.89 17.89 28.67
N VAL A 338 -16.87 18.43 29.90
CA VAL A 338 -17.88 18.12 30.91
C VAL A 338 -19.23 18.71 30.51
N LEU A 339 -19.24 19.91 29.94
CA LEU A 339 -20.48 20.48 29.41
C LEU A 339 -21.01 19.65 28.24
N ASP A 340 -20.16 19.28 27.28
CA ASP A 340 -20.61 18.53 26.10
C ASP A 340 -21.17 17.15 26.45
N THR A 341 -20.59 16.47 27.43
CA THR A 341 -21.10 15.20 27.96
C THR A 341 -22.42 15.39 28.71
N ALA A 342 -22.51 16.39 29.59
CA ALA A 342 -23.72 16.67 30.35
C ALA A 342 -24.88 17.13 29.45
N LEU A 343 -24.62 17.88 28.38
CA LEU A 343 -25.61 18.25 27.36
C LEU A 343 -26.15 17.03 26.61
N LYS A 344 -25.28 16.07 26.24
CA LYS A 344 -25.71 14.80 25.62
C LYS A 344 -26.54 13.94 26.57
N GLU A 345 -26.16 13.87 27.85
CA GLU A 345 -26.90 13.11 28.87
C GLU A 345 -28.27 13.71 29.21
N THR A 346 -28.42 15.03 29.08
CA THR A 346 -29.67 15.75 29.32
C THR A 346 -30.63 15.67 28.15
N TRP A 347 -30.11 15.65 26.93
CA TRP A 347 -30.93 15.64 25.72
C TRP A 347 -31.78 14.36 25.61
N GLY A 348 -33.11 14.51 25.61
CA GLY A 348 -34.06 13.39 25.48
C GLY A 348 -34.20 12.49 26.71
N ASN A 349 -33.54 12.81 27.83
CA ASN A 349 -33.55 11.98 29.02
C ASN A 349 -34.68 12.34 29.99
N LYS A 350 -35.75 11.53 29.98
CA LYS A 350 -36.94 11.71 30.83
C LYS A 350 -36.70 11.53 32.33
N LYS A 351 -35.55 10.98 32.76
CA LYS A 351 -35.22 10.81 34.19
C LYS A 351 -34.75 12.11 34.84
N ILE A 352 -34.29 13.09 34.05
CA ILE A 352 -33.77 14.36 34.55
C ILE A 352 -34.94 15.34 34.67
N LYS A 353 -35.34 15.63 35.92
CA LYS A 353 -36.49 16.51 36.22
C LYS A 353 -36.18 18.00 36.02
N SER A 354 -34.91 18.40 36.20
CA SER A 354 -34.44 19.77 36.01
C SER A 354 -33.11 19.75 35.26
N PRO A 355 -33.12 20.05 33.95
CA PRO A 355 -31.90 20.18 33.16
C PRO A 355 -30.92 21.21 33.76
N THR A 356 -31.43 22.35 34.23
CA THR A 356 -30.65 23.41 34.87
C THR A 356 -29.84 22.91 36.07
N MET A 357 -30.51 22.28 37.04
CA MET A 357 -29.83 21.80 38.26
C MET A 357 -28.84 20.68 37.98
N PHE A 358 -29.18 19.80 37.03
CA PHE A 358 -28.29 18.71 36.62
C PHE A 358 -27.00 19.25 35.99
N LEU A 359 -27.12 20.17 35.04
CA LEU A 359 -25.98 20.79 34.35
C LEU A 359 -25.11 21.57 35.34
N LEU A 360 -25.69 22.43 36.17
CA LEU A 360 -24.94 23.19 37.18
C LEU A 360 -24.23 22.28 38.19
N SER A 361 -24.88 21.21 38.65
CA SER A 361 -24.27 20.25 39.58
C SER A 361 -23.04 19.57 38.97
N ARG A 362 -23.13 19.11 37.71
CA ARG A 362 -22.01 18.51 37.00
C ARG A 362 -20.88 19.51 36.76
N MET A 363 -21.20 20.72 36.32
CA MET A 363 -20.21 21.75 36.03
C MET A 363 -19.47 22.25 37.28
N ARG A 364 -20.19 22.55 38.37
CA ARG A 364 -19.59 22.99 39.65
C ARG A 364 -18.77 21.90 40.32
N ARG A 365 -19.10 20.62 40.11
CA ARG A 365 -18.30 19.51 40.60
C ARG A 365 -16.99 19.35 39.82
N ALA A 366 -16.99 19.69 38.54
CA ALA A 366 -15.81 19.59 37.68
C ALA A 366 -14.85 20.78 37.81
N VAL A 367 -15.37 21.94 38.19
CA VAL A 367 -14.60 23.16 38.41
C VAL A 367 -14.77 23.57 39.88
N PRO A 368 -13.94 23.04 40.80
CA PRO A 368 -13.97 23.47 42.19
C PRO A 368 -13.58 24.96 42.28
N ALA A 369 -14.27 25.66 43.19
CA ALA A 369 -14.17 27.12 43.38
C ALA A 369 -12.77 27.60 43.78
#